data_AF-A0A6G5QM42-F1
#
_entry.id   AF-A0A6G5QM42-F1
#
_cell.length_a   1.000
_cell.length_b   1.000
_cell.length_c   1.000
_cell.angle_alpha   90.00
_cell.angle_beta   90.00
_cell.angle_gamma   90.00
#
_symmetry.space_group_name_H-M   'P 1'
#
loop_
_entity.id
_entity.type
_entity.pdbx_description
1 polymer ?
#
loop_
_entity_poly.entity_id
_entity_poly.type
_entity_poly.pdbx_seq_one_letter_code
_entity_poly.pdbx_strand_id
1 'polypeptide(L)'
;MTNFEYARRIAEAARLDLDLDCEEINLQDKFYGLFQCFMPDGAGARAVFAPLQNGSELQARIMPIYAVTAQQTREAFDQGAAPGYFCPPQDTKFDEEALKSLALAHVRNLKIFAEFLGDNELLKMLGEIKSARVQESFDFREYEDELAGAVYEAITEWMIDTQGLDAKLSVLGEAYYSVDCDYLLSAYLQYPNYAQKPQADFLKPYFELYLAGRQVAFERGEVVVFTR
;
A
#
# COMPACT_ATOMS: atom_id res chain seq x y z
N MET A 1 -24.24 -11.81 -0.66
CA MET A 1 -23.23 -12.34 0.27
C MET A 1 -22.95 -11.25 1.29
N THR A 2 -23.13 -11.53 2.57
CA THR A 2 -22.83 -10.60 3.67
C THR A 2 -21.33 -10.49 3.91
N ASN A 3 -20.89 -9.50 4.71
CA ASN A 3 -19.48 -9.37 5.10
C ASN A 3 -19.00 -10.60 5.90
N PHE A 4 -19.88 -11.19 6.71
CA PHE A 4 -19.56 -12.38 7.49
C PHE A 4 -19.45 -13.65 6.62
N GLU A 5 -20.35 -13.83 5.66
CA GLU A 5 -20.25 -14.92 4.67
C GLU A 5 -18.97 -14.80 3.83
N TYR A 6 -18.60 -13.56 3.47
CA TYR A 6 -17.36 -13.27 2.78
C TYR A 6 -16.13 -13.63 3.63
N ALA A 7 -16.09 -13.17 4.87
CA ALA A 7 -15.03 -13.48 5.83
C ALA A 7 -14.83 -14.99 5.99
N ARG A 8 -15.91 -15.74 6.22
CA ARG A 8 -15.86 -17.21 6.35
C ARG A 8 -15.25 -17.86 5.12
N ARG A 9 -15.68 -17.44 3.92
CA ARG A 9 -15.16 -17.99 2.66
C ARG A 9 -13.66 -17.73 2.49
N ILE A 10 -13.18 -16.55 2.90
CA ILE A 10 -11.74 -16.22 2.84
C ILE A 10 -10.95 -17.06 3.84
N ALA A 11 -11.43 -17.16 5.08
CA ALA A 11 -10.79 -17.97 6.12
C ALA A 11 -10.65 -19.44 5.66
N GLU A 12 -11.71 -20.01 5.10
CA GLU A 12 -11.68 -21.36 4.50
C GLU A 12 -10.67 -21.47 3.35
N ALA A 13 -10.66 -20.50 2.43
CA ALA A 13 -9.76 -20.51 1.28
C ALA A 13 -8.28 -20.38 1.67
N ALA A 14 -8.00 -19.57 2.70
CA ALA A 14 -6.67 -19.37 3.27
C ALA A 14 -6.29 -20.44 4.31
N ARG A 15 -7.22 -21.36 4.64
CA ARG A 15 -7.08 -22.39 5.69
C ARG A 15 -6.74 -21.78 7.05
N LEU A 16 -7.33 -20.63 7.35
CA LEU A 16 -7.19 -19.95 8.63
C LEU A 16 -8.23 -20.47 9.61
N ASP A 17 -7.77 -20.85 10.79
CA ASP A 17 -8.62 -21.20 11.92
C ASP A 17 -8.92 -19.92 12.71
N LEU A 18 -9.86 -19.11 12.20
CA LEU A 18 -10.27 -17.84 12.81
C LEU A 18 -11.60 -18.01 13.54
N ASP A 19 -11.64 -17.54 14.79
CA ASP A 19 -12.91 -17.30 15.48
C ASP A 19 -13.54 -16.00 14.96
N LEU A 20 -14.40 -16.14 13.94
CA LEU A 20 -15.10 -15.01 13.34
C LEU A 20 -16.23 -14.46 14.22
N ASP A 21 -16.73 -15.25 15.18
CA ASP A 21 -17.85 -14.90 16.05
C ASP A 21 -17.41 -14.13 17.32
N CYS A 22 -16.11 -14.08 17.62
CA CYS A 22 -15.60 -13.30 18.75
C CYS A 22 -15.88 -11.79 18.58
N GLU A 23 -16.78 -11.25 19.41
CA GLU A 23 -17.23 -9.85 19.40
C GLU A 23 -16.20 -8.86 19.96
N GLU A 24 -15.18 -9.33 20.67
CA GLU A 24 -14.14 -8.47 21.27
C GLU A 24 -13.14 -7.92 20.25
N ILE A 25 -13.05 -8.55 19.07
CA ILE A 25 -12.10 -8.21 18.02
C ILE A 25 -12.88 -7.83 16.76
N ASN A 26 -12.57 -6.67 16.17
CA ASN A 26 -13.19 -6.25 14.93
C ASN A 26 -12.93 -7.29 13.83
N LEU A 27 -13.92 -7.54 12.97
CA LEU A 27 -13.82 -8.51 11.89
C LEU A 27 -12.62 -8.22 10.96
N GLN A 28 -12.25 -6.96 10.78
CA GLN A 28 -11.09 -6.57 9.95
C GLN A 28 -9.77 -7.05 10.58
N ASP A 29 -9.58 -6.79 11.88
CA ASP A 29 -8.38 -7.13 12.66
C ASP A 29 -8.07 -8.63 12.63
N LYS A 30 -9.11 -9.47 12.53
CA LYS A 30 -8.95 -10.94 12.40
C LYS A 30 -8.24 -11.35 11.11
N PHE A 31 -8.22 -10.50 10.09
CA PHE A 31 -7.54 -10.75 8.80
C PHE A 31 -6.19 -10.02 8.68
N TYR A 32 -5.67 -9.44 9.77
CA TYR A 32 -4.29 -8.95 9.79
C TYR A 32 -3.33 -10.10 9.39
N GLY A 33 -2.47 -9.86 8.41
CA GLY A 33 -1.55 -10.87 7.90
C GLY A 33 -2.13 -11.84 6.86
N LEU A 34 -3.39 -11.65 6.42
CA LEU A 34 -4.05 -12.56 5.48
C LEU A 34 -3.24 -12.76 4.18
N PHE A 35 -2.64 -11.70 3.62
CA PHE A 35 -1.91 -11.81 2.36
C PHE A 35 -0.58 -12.57 2.52
N GLN A 36 0.04 -12.51 3.69
CA GLN A 36 1.24 -13.27 4.03
C GLN A 36 0.99 -14.78 3.94
N CYS A 37 -0.24 -15.24 4.18
CA CYS A 37 -0.62 -16.65 4.06
C CYS A 37 -0.48 -17.22 2.65
N PHE A 38 -0.42 -16.35 1.61
CA PHE A 38 -0.24 -16.77 0.22
C PHE A 38 1.20 -16.58 -0.26
N MET A 39 2.14 -16.23 0.61
CA MET A 39 3.56 -16.21 0.27
C MET A 39 4.06 -17.62 -0.14
N PRO A 40 5.05 -17.71 -1.05
CA PRO A 40 5.80 -16.60 -1.65
C PRO A 40 5.16 -16.04 -2.94
N ASP A 41 4.31 -16.79 -3.63
CA ASP A 41 3.92 -16.53 -5.03
C ASP A 41 2.46 -16.03 -5.20
N GLY A 42 1.73 -15.87 -4.09
CA GLY A 42 0.32 -15.50 -4.11
C GLY A 42 -0.60 -16.66 -4.49
N ALA A 43 -0.11 -17.91 -4.48
CA ALA A 43 -0.95 -19.07 -4.75
C ALA A 43 -2.13 -19.13 -3.78
N GLY A 44 -3.35 -19.14 -4.33
CA GLY A 44 -4.59 -19.11 -3.54
C GLY A 44 -5.16 -17.71 -3.29
N ALA A 45 -4.38 -16.64 -3.45
CA ALA A 45 -4.85 -15.26 -3.22
C ALA A 45 -6.05 -14.89 -4.12
N ARG A 46 -6.16 -15.51 -5.31
CA ARG A 46 -7.34 -15.37 -6.20
C ARG A 46 -8.67 -15.63 -5.49
N ALA A 47 -8.71 -16.53 -4.52
CA ALA A 47 -9.92 -16.88 -3.80
C ALA A 47 -10.46 -15.72 -2.95
N VAL A 48 -9.57 -14.84 -2.48
CA VAL A 48 -9.94 -13.60 -1.76
C VAL A 48 -10.71 -12.66 -2.68
N PHE A 49 -10.23 -12.48 -3.91
CA PHE A 49 -10.78 -11.49 -4.83
C PHE A 49 -11.95 -11.99 -5.68
N ALA A 50 -12.03 -13.30 -5.94
CA ALA A 50 -13.04 -13.89 -6.82
C ALA A 50 -14.51 -13.48 -6.55
N PRO A 51 -14.97 -13.27 -5.31
CA PRO A 51 -16.36 -12.87 -5.05
C PRO A 51 -16.58 -11.34 -4.98
N LEU A 52 -15.57 -10.52 -5.27
CA LEU A 52 -15.64 -9.06 -5.26
C LEU A 52 -16.01 -8.51 -6.63
N GLN A 53 -16.72 -7.37 -6.66
CA GLN A 53 -17.15 -6.73 -7.92
C GLN A 53 -15.97 -6.39 -8.86
N ASN A 54 -14.88 -5.83 -8.33
CA ASN A 54 -13.67 -5.46 -9.08
C ASN A 54 -12.50 -6.41 -8.74
N GLY A 55 -12.81 -7.70 -8.52
CA GLY A 55 -11.86 -8.67 -8.00
C GLY A 55 -10.60 -8.85 -8.85
N SER A 56 -10.74 -8.83 -10.18
CA SER A 56 -9.59 -9.03 -11.08
C SER A 56 -8.61 -7.86 -11.02
N GLU A 57 -9.13 -6.63 -10.97
CA GLU A 57 -8.36 -5.40 -10.84
C GLU A 57 -7.66 -5.28 -9.49
N LEU A 58 -8.34 -5.68 -8.41
CA LEU A 58 -7.77 -5.72 -7.06
C LEU A 58 -6.66 -6.77 -6.96
N GLN A 59 -6.90 -7.96 -7.51
CA GLN A 59 -5.89 -9.02 -7.56
C GLN A 59 -4.65 -8.54 -8.33
N ALA A 60 -4.84 -7.91 -9.49
CA ALA A 60 -3.73 -7.43 -10.32
C ALA A 60 -2.80 -6.43 -9.61
N ARG A 61 -3.27 -5.74 -8.57
CA ARG A 61 -2.48 -4.77 -7.81
C ARG A 61 -1.55 -5.40 -6.77
N ILE A 62 -1.94 -6.51 -6.17
CA ILE A 62 -1.10 -7.20 -5.17
C ILE A 62 -0.11 -8.19 -5.81
N MET A 63 -0.43 -8.78 -6.96
CA MET A 63 0.43 -9.78 -7.61
C MET A 63 1.88 -9.31 -7.88
N PRO A 64 2.14 -8.05 -8.27
CA PRO A 64 3.51 -7.56 -8.42
C PRO A 64 4.33 -7.65 -7.13
N ILE A 65 3.70 -7.47 -5.96
CA ILE A 65 4.39 -7.57 -4.66
C ILE A 65 4.90 -8.99 -4.46
N TYR A 66 4.03 -10.01 -4.62
CA TYR A 66 4.45 -11.41 -4.55
C TYR A 66 5.59 -11.71 -5.53
N ALA A 67 5.50 -11.19 -6.76
CA ALA A 67 6.51 -11.44 -7.78
C ALA A 67 7.90 -10.90 -7.40
N VAL A 68 7.98 -9.67 -6.85
CA VAL A 68 9.27 -9.07 -6.47
C VAL A 68 9.83 -9.64 -5.16
N THR A 69 8.97 -10.09 -4.23
CA THR A 69 9.41 -10.66 -2.95
C THR A 69 9.61 -12.17 -2.99
N ALA A 70 9.15 -12.88 -4.03
CA ALA A 70 9.10 -14.34 -4.02
C ALA A 70 10.45 -15.01 -3.71
N GLN A 71 11.55 -14.50 -4.27
CA GLN A 71 12.87 -15.11 -4.08
C GLN A 71 13.36 -14.99 -2.64
N GLN A 72 13.39 -13.78 -2.08
CA GLN A 72 13.79 -13.56 -0.69
C GLN A 72 12.87 -14.27 0.31
N THR A 73 11.58 -14.41 -0.01
CA THR A 73 10.64 -15.13 0.85
C THR A 73 10.93 -16.63 0.86
N ARG A 74 11.29 -17.23 -0.28
CA ARG A 74 11.76 -18.62 -0.34
C ARG A 74 13.04 -18.80 0.48
N GLU A 75 14.00 -17.90 0.32
CA GLU A 75 15.26 -17.94 1.09
C GLU A 75 15.02 -17.83 2.61
N ALA A 76 14.06 -17.00 3.04
CA ALA A 76 13.66 -16.93 4.44
C ALA A 76 13.03 -18.24 4.94
N PHE A 77 12.13 -18.86 4.15
CA PHE A 77 11.53 -20.15 4.49
C PHE A 77 12.58 -21.26 4.61
N ASP A 78 13.57 -21.30 3.71
CA ASP A 78 14.68 -22.26 3.76
C ASP A 78 15.53 -22.10 5.04
N GLN A 79 15.50 -20.92 5.65
CA GLN A 79 16.16 -20.62 6.93
C GLN A 79 15.22 -20.82 8.15
N GLY A 80 14.00 -21.30 7.94
CA GLY A 80 13.00 -21.49 8.99
C GLY A 80 12.36 -20.19 9.49
N ALA A 81 12.47 -19.10 8.73
CA ALA A 81 11.87 -17.81 9.03
C ALA A 81 10.68 -17.51 8.10
N ALA A 82 9.63 -16.89 8.63
CA ALA A 82 8.51 -16.39 7.85
C ALA A 82 8.50 -14.85 7.89
N PRO A 83 8.57 -14.15 6.75
CA PRO A 83 8.48 -12.69 6.74
C PRO A 83 7.13 -12.21 7.29
N GLY A 84 7.16 -11.25 8.21
CA GLY A 84 5.95 -10.60 8.71
C GLY A 84 5.33 -9.62 7.71
N TYR A 85 6.17 -9.05 6.84
CA TYR A 85 5.80 -8.02 5.86
C TYR A 85 6.39 -8.34 4.49
N PHE A 86 5.83 -7.69 3.47
CA PHE A 86 6.42 -7.69 2.13
C PHE A 86 7.40 -6.54 2.03
N CYS A 87 8.70 -6.83 2.08
CA CYS A 87 9.74 -5.82 1.95
C CYS A 87 10.51 -6.04 0.63
N PRO A 88 10.09 -5.46 -0.51
CA PRO A 88 10.73 -5.68 -1.80
C PRO A 88 12.25 -5.47 -1.74
N PRO A 89 13.04 -6.34 -2.40
CA PRO A 89 14.47 -6.15 -2.47
C PRO A 89 14.78 -4.90 -3.29
N GLN A 90 15.95 -4.32 -3.04
CA GLN A 90 16.41 -3.16 -3.78
C GLN A 90 16.57 -3.48 -5.27
N ASP A 91 15.78 -2.83 -6.12
CA ASP A 91 15.91 -3.02 -7.56
C ASP A 91 17.09 -2.21 -8.09
N THR A 92 18.08 -2.92 -8.62
CA THR A 92 19.30 -2.34 -9.22
C THR A 92 19.07 -1.83 -10.64
N LYS A 93 17.87 -2.04 -11.21
CA LYS A 93 17.50 -1.52 -12.55
C LYS A 93 17.25 -0.02 -12.56
N PHE A 94 16.90 0.57 -11.42
CA PHE A 94 16.73 2.02 -11.32
C PHE A 94 18.07 2.67 -11.01
N ASP A 95 18.56 3.49 -11.95
CA ASP A 95 19.63 4.42 -11.66
C ASP A 95 19.11 5.62 -10.85
N GLU A 96 20.04 6.47 -10.39
CA GLU A 96 19.73 7.62 -9.54
C GLU A 96 18.74 8.59 -10.20
N GLU A 97 18.88 8.82 -11.51
CA GLU A 97 18.02 9.76 -12.25
C GLU A 97 16.61 9.20 -12.48
N ALA A 98 16.48 7.88 -12.68
CA ALA A 98 15.19 7.21 -12.73
C ALA A 98 14.47 7.29 -11.38
N LEU A 99 15.17 7.11 -10.26
CA LEU A 99 14.60 7.26 -8.91
C LEU A 99 14.13 8.69 -8.65
N LYS A 100 14.95 9.70 -8.98
CA LYS A 100 14.56 11.12 -8.86
C LYS A 100 13.33 11.44 -9.71
N SER A 101 13.31 10.96 -10.95
CA SER A 101 12.20 11.17 -11.87
C SER A 101 10.91 10.56 -11.34
N LEU A 102 10.99 9.37 -10.75
CA LEU A 102 9.85 8.68 -10.15
C LEU A 102 9.35 9.38 -8.88
N ALA A 103 10.26 9.89 -8.06
CA ALA A 103 9.93 10.69 -6.87
C ALA A 103 9.25 12.02 -7.22
N LEU A 104 9.73 12.71 -8.26
CA LEU A 104 9.07 13.92 -8.77
C LEU A 104 7.69 13.60 -9.38
N ALA A 105 7.54 12.44 -10.01
CA ALA A 105 6.24 11.97 -10.47
C ALA A 105 5.27 11.71 -9.30
N HIS A 106 5.77 11.16 -8.19
CA HIS A 106 4.99 11.00 -6.95
C HIS A 106 4.49 12.36 -6.44
N VAL A 107 5.37 13.36 -6.29
CA VAL A 107 4.98 14.73 -5.88
C VAL A 107 3.94 15.33 -6.83
N ARG A 108 4.15 15.21 -8.14
CA ARG A 108 3.19 15.73 -9.14
C ARG A 108 1.82 15.07 -9.00
N ASN A 109 1.78 13.78 -8.74
CA ASN A 109 0.53 13.05 -8.57
C ASN A 109 -0.18 13.41 -7.26
N LEU A 110 0.57 13.65 -6.18
CA LEU A 110 0.01 14.18 -4.93
C LEU A 110 -0.63 15.57 -5.15
N LYS A 111 -0.08 16.41 -6.03
CA LYS A 111 -0.71 17.70 -6.39
C LYS A 111 -2.05 17.52 -7.09
N ILE A 112 -2.13 16.55 -8.02
CA ILE A 112 -3.41 16.20 -8.69
C ILE A 112 -4.44 15.72 -7.66
N PHE A 113 -4.00 14.96 -6.66
CA PHE A 113 -4.85 14.51 -5.57
C PHE A 113 -5.32 15.68 -4.68
N ALA A 114 -4.42 16.58 -4.28
CA ALA A 114 -4.79 17.77 -3.51
C ALA A 114 -5.78 18.68 -4.28
N GLU A 115 -5.58 18.87 -5.58
CA GLU A 115 -6.52 19.58 -6.45
C GLU A 115 -7.89 18.89 -6.51
N PHE A 116 -7.91 17.56 -6.57
CA PHE A 116 -9.16 16.77 -6.54
C PHE A 116 -9.91 16.95 -5.22
N LEU A 117 -9.20 17.00 -4.08
CA LEU A 117 -9.81 17.28 -2.77
C LEU A 117 -10.25 18.74 -2.59
N GLY A 118 -9.69 19.66 -3.39
CA GLY A 118 -9.83 21.10 -3.15
C GLY A 118 -8.99 21.60 -1.96
N ASP A 119 -7.97 20.84 -1.57
CA ASP A 119 -7.08 21.16 -0.45
C ASP A 119 -5.96 22.11 -0.92
N ASN A 120 -6.20 23.40 -0.71
CA ASN A 120 -5.26 24.45 -1.10
C ASN A 120 -4.02 24.51 -0.19
N GLU A 121 -4.11 24.02 1.05
CA GLU A 121 -3.00 24.02 1.99
C GLU A 121 -2.00 22.94 1.62
N LEU A 122 -2.47 21.70 1.43
CA LEU A 122 -1.65 20.60 0.94
C LEU A 122 -1.04 20.93 -0.44
N LEU A 123 -1.83 21.52 -1.35
CA LEU A 123 -1.33 21.94 -2.66
C LEU A 123 -0.21 22.97 -2.55
N LYS A 124 -0.31 23.91 -1.61
CA LYS A 124 0.73 24.91 -1.35
C LYS A 124 2.01 24.24 -0.83
N MET A 125 1.90 23.36 0.18
CA MET A 125 3.06 22.64 0.74
C MET A 125 3.77 21.79 -0.33
N LEU A 126 3.02 21.01 -1.12
CA LEU A 126 3.57 20.26 -2.24
C LEU A 126 4.21 21.18 -3.31
N GLY A 127 3.68 22.40 -3.44
CA GLY A 127 4.22 23.46 -4.31
C GLY A 127 5.64 23.90 -3.93
N GLU A 128 6.05 23.70 -2.69
CA GLU A 128 7.38 24.06 -2.19
C GLU A 128 8.45 23.04 -2.61
N ILE A 129 8.07 21.81 -2.96
CA ILE A 129 8.99 20.80 -3.47
C ILE A 129 9.53 21.19 -4.87
N LYS A 130 10.84 21.40 -4.99
CA LYS A 130 11.54 21.88 -6.20
C LYS A 130 12.43 20.83 -6.86
N SER A 131 12.97 19.89 -6.11
CA SER A 131 13.92 18.89 -6.59
C SER A 131 13.71 17.53 -5.92
N ALA A 132 14.42 16.54 -6.45
CA ALA A 132 14.52 15.23 -5.85
C ALA A 132 15.99 14.87 -5.66
N ARG A 133 16.27 14.13 -4.59
CA ARG A 133 17.61 13.62 -4.28
C ARG A 133 17.53 12.17 -3.82
N VAL A 134 18.64 11.45 -4.00
CA VAL A 134 18.80 10.07 -3.55
C VAL A 134 19.79 10.06 -2.39
N GLN A 135 19.47 9.33 -1.33
CA GLN A 135 20.28 9.27 -0.10
C GLN A 135 20.50 7.81 0.34
N GLU A 136 21.71 7.51 0.81
CA GLU A 136 22.05 6.14 1.21
C GLU A 136 21.41 5.68 2.52
N SER A 137 21.17 6.56 3.50
CA SER A 137 20.69 6.14 4.82
C SER A 137 19.39 6.83 5.21
N PHE A 138 18.41 6.04 5.61
CA PHE A 138 17.23 6.48 6.32
C PHE A 138 17.52 6.63 7.83
N ASP A 139 17.51 7.85 8.39
CA ASP A 139 17.49 8.03 9.86
C ASP A 139 16.10 8.53 10.28
N PHE A 140 15.29 7.63 10.86
CA PHE A 140 13.95 7.92 11.37
C PHE A 140 13.89 9.06 12.40
N ARG A 141 15.01 9.42 13.04
CA ARG A 141 15.03 10.38 14.15
C ARG A 141 14.99 11.85 13.71
N GLU A 142 15.16 12.15 12.44
CA GLU A 142 15.26 13.53 11.94
C GLU A 142 14.09 14.00 11.07
N TYR A 143 13.08 13.15 10.81
CA TYR A 143 11.99 13.46 9.89
C TYR A 143 10.63 13.54 10.59
N GLU A 144 10.41 14.59 11.38
CA GLU A 144 9.04 15.06 11.67
C GLU A 144 8.68 16.06 10.57
N ASP A 145 8.29 15.54 9.41
CA ASP A 145 7.93 16.37 8.25
C ASP A 145 6.42 16.62 8.25
N GLU A 146 6.05 17.89 8.47
CA GLU A 146 4.68 18.39 8.42
C GLU A 146 3.96 18.01 7.12
N LEU A 147 4.65 18.04 5.97
CA LEU A 147 4.11 17.62 4.68
C LEU A 147 3.87 16.11 4.63
N ALA A 148 4.74 15.29 5.22
CA ALA A 148 4.51 13.85 5.28
C ALA A 148 3.25 13.54 6.12
N GLY A 149 3.10 14.24 7.26
CA GLY A 149 1.88 14.16 8.08
C GLY A 149 0.63 14.59 7.31
N ALA A 150 0.66 15.75 6.66
CA ALA A 150 -0.47 16.27 5.88
C ALA A 150 -0.86 15.35 4.69
N VAL A 151 0.13 14.79 3.98
CA VAL A 151 -0.13 13.82 2.90
C VAL A 151 -0.79 12.56 3.46
N TYR A 152 -0.28 12.03 4.57
CA TYR A 152 -0.80 10.82 5.20
C TYR A 152 -2.24 11.03 5.67
N GLU A 153 -2.48 12.11 6.42
CA GLU A 153 -3.81 12.49 6.92
C GLU A 153 -4.80 12.63 5.77
N ALA A 154 -4.50 13.46 4.76
CA ALA A 154 -5.39 13.69 3.63
C ALA A 154 -5.76 12.42 2.86
N ILE A 155 -4.80 11.49 2.68
CA ILE A 155 -5.07 10.20 2.03
C ILE A 155 -5.93 9.31 2.92
N THR A 156 -5.61 9.20 4.21
CA THR A 156 -6.39 8.36 5.14
C THR A 156 -7.81 8.86 5.35
N GLU A 157 -8.02 10.18 5.46
CA GLU A 157 -9.35 10.78 5.55
C GLU A 157 -10.14 10.52 4.27
N TRP A 158 -9.54 10.74 3.10
CA TRP A 158 -10.15 10.42 1.82
C TRP A 158 -10.54 8.93 1.70
N MET A 159 -9.70 8.01 2.19
CA MET A 159 -10.00 6.58 2.20
C MET A 159 -11.21 6.24 3.09
N ILE A 160 -11.31 6.88 4.26
CA ILE A 160 -12.39 6.66 5.23
C ILE A 160 -13.71 7.23 4.70
N ASP A 161 -13.67 8.44 4.14
CA ASP A 161 -14.85 9.16 3.67
C ASP A 161 -15.38 8.61 2.33
N THR A 162 -14.50 8.03 1.51
CA THR A 162 -14.89 7.52 0.22
C THR A 162 -15.62 6.19 0.35
N GLN A 163 -16.89 6.19 -0.06
CA GLN A 163 -17.66 4.95 -0.18
C GLN A 163 -17.00 3.99 -1.17
N GLY A 164 -16.72 2.78 -0.68
CA GLY A 164 -16.31 1.66 -1.51
C GLY A 164 -17.45 1.19 -2.42
N LEU A 165 -17.10 0.78 -3.64
CA LEU A 165 -18.03 0.14 -4.59
C LEU A 165 -18.52 -1.21 -4.06
N ASP A 166 -17.69 -1.91 -3.30
CA ASP A 166 -18.04 -3.18 -2.67
C ASP A 166 -17.86 -3.09 -1.14
N ALA A 167 -18.97 -3.07 -0.41
CA ALA A 167 -18.98 -3.01 1.06
C ALA A 167 -18.27 -4.19 1.75
N LYS A 168 -18.00 -5.29 1.02
CA LYS A 168 -17.25 -6.44 1.55
C LYS A 168 -15.77 -6.14 1.74
N LEU A 169 -15.23 -5.15 1.00
CA LEU A 169 -13.81 -4.80 1.12
C LEU A 169 -13.46 -4.15 2.45
N SER A 170 -14.43 -3.65 3.20
CA SER A 170 -14.17 -3.23 4.58
C SER A 170 -13.59 -4.37 5.43
N VAL A 171 -13.95 -5.63 5.18
CA VAL A 171 -13.38 -6.79 5.89
C VAL A 171 -11.86 -6.93 5.69
N LEU A 172 -11.30 -6.36 4.61
CA LEU A 172 -9.89 -6.50 4.26
C LEU A 172 -9.02 -5.30 4.67
N GLY A 173 -9.55 -4.31 5.40
CA GLY A 173 -8.80 -3.10 5.76
C GLY A 173 -7.44 -3.41 6.38
N GLU A 174 -7.44 -4.18 7.46
CA GLU A 174 -6.23 -4.63 8.16
C GLU A 174 -5.39 -5.62 7.34
N ALA A 175 -6.00 -6.43 6.48
CA ALA A 175 -5.26 -7.29 5.56
C ALA A 175 -4.38 -6.46 4.62
N TYR A 176 -4.93 -5.39 4.02
CA TYR A 176 -4.16 -4.50 3.15
C TYR A 176 -3.11 -3.68 3.91
N TYR A 177 -3.47 -3.15 5.08
CA TYR A 177 -2.52 -2.42 5.93
C TYR A 177 -1.33 -3.31 6.30
N SER A 178 -1.59 -4.56 6.71
CA SER A 178 -0.55 -5.50 7.14
C SER A 178 0.46 -5.91 6.05
N VAL A 179 0.27 -5.54 4.78
CA VAL A 179 1.24 -5.82 3.72
C VAL A 179 2.60 -5.20 4.04
N ASP A 180 2.61 -3.96 4.53
CA ASP A 180 3.84 -3.25 4.94
C ASP A 180 3.61 -2.22 6.08
N CYS A 181 2.49 -2.31 6.81
CA CYS A 181 2.07 -1.33 7.82
C CYS A 181 1.99 0.11 7.27
N ASP A 182 1.46 0.25 6.05
CA ASP A 182 1.37 1.52 5.35
C ASP A 182 -0.02 1.72 4.72
N TYR A 183 -0.71 2.79 5.12
CA TYR A 183 -2.01 3.12 4.54
C TYR A 183 -1.92 3.67 3.11
N LEU A 184 -0.80 4.24 2.67
CA LEU A 184 -0.65 4.67 1.27
C LEU A 184 -0.61 3.46 0.34
N LEU A 185 0.12 2.42 0.72
CA LEU A 185 0.11 1.14 0.01
C LEU A 185 -1.28 0.50 0.06
N SER A 186 -1.94 0.52 1.22
CA SER A 186 -3.32 0.03 1.36
C SER A 186 -4.28 0.76 0.39
N ALA A 187 -4.18 2.09 0.31
CA ALA A 187 -4.96 2.91 -0.62
C ALA A 187 -4.67 2.56 -2.09
N TYR A 188 -3.40 2.34 -2.44
CA TYR A 188 -3.04 1.93 -3.79
C TYR A 188 -3.63 0.57 -4.14
N LEU A 189 -3.51 -0.42 -3.24
CA LEU A 189 -4.00 -1.78 -3.48
C LEU A 189 -5.53 -1.81 -3.61
N GLN A 190 -6.22 -0.98 -2.84
CA GLN A 190 -7.68 -0.86 -2.84
C GLN A 190 -8.22 0.12 -3.88
N TYR A 191 -7.38 0.79 -4.66
CA TYR A 191 -7.78 1.87 -5.56
C TYR A 191 -8.99 1.57 -6.48
N PRO A 192 -9.17 0.36 -7.05
CA PRO A 192 -10.34 0.00 -7.85
C PRO A 192 -11.66 0.01 -7.08
N ASN A 193 -11.63 0.03 -5.75
CA ASN A 193 -12.81 0.03 -4.90
C ASN A 193 -13.38 1.43 -4.67
N TYR A 194 -12.58 2.49 -4.74
CA TYR A 194 -13.07 3.83 -4.38
C TYR A 194 -13.98 4.39 -5.47
N ALA A 195 -15.22 4.72 -5.11
CA ALA A 195 -16.20 5.26 -6.04
C ALA A 195 -15.85 6.71 -6.44
N GLN A 196 -15.39 7.52 -5.48
CA GLN A 196 -14.98 8.91 -5.68
C GLN A 196 -13.46 9.01 -5.57
N LYS A 197 -12.79 9.04 -6.72
CA LYS A 197 -11.34 9.05 -6.80
C LYS A 197 -10.86 9.80 -8.04
N PRO A 198 -9.63 10.32 -8.05
CA PRO A 198 -9.01 10.81 -9.27
C PRO A 198 -9.07 9.78 -10.41
N GLN A 199 -9.19 10.24 -11.65
CA GLN A 199 -9.19 9.33 -12.81
C GLN A 199 -7.82 8.65 -12.99
N ALA A 200 -6.74 9.41 -12.77
CA ALA A 200 -5.38 8.91 -12.77
C ALA A 200 -5.04 8.36 -11.38
N ASP A 201 -4.43 7.18 -11.34
CA ASP A 201 -3.94 6.58 -10.10
C ASP A 201 -2.76 7.38 -9.55
N PHE A 202 -3.04 8.26 -8.60
CA PHE A 202 -2.05 9.17 -8.06
C PHE A 202 -0.97 8.45 -7.24
N LEU A 203 -1.26 7.25 -6.71
CA LEU A 203 -0.32 6.46 -5.91
C LEU A 203 0.56 5.54 -6.74
N LYS A 204 0.37 5.48 -8.06
CA LYS A 204 1.17 4.63 -8.93
C LYS A 204 2.69 4.85 -8.81
N PRO A 205 3.23 6.09 -8.79
CA PRO A 205 4.65 6.31 -8.60
C PRO A 205 5.15 5.90 -7.20
N TYR A 206 4.32 6.10 -6.16
CA TYR A 206 4.62 5.65 -4.80
C TYR A 206 4.79 4.13 -4.75
N PHE A 207 3.84 3.40 -5.35
CA PHE A 207 3.90 1.95 -5.44
C PHE A 207 5.11 1.45 -6.23
N GLU A 208 5.55 2.15 -7.28
CA GLU A 208 6.75 1.79 -8.03
C GLU A 208 8.03 2.00 -7.22
N LEU A 209 8.10 3.04 -6.37
CA LEU A 209 9.20 3.23 -5.42
C LEU A 209 9.21 2.11 -4.39
N TYR A 210 8.06 1.76 -3.82
CA TYR A 210 7.91 0.63 -2.91
C TYR A 210 8.38 -0.69 -3.54
N LEU A 211 7.93 -1.01 -4.76
CA LEU A 211 8.36 -2.22 -5.48
C LEU A 211 9.86 -2.25 -5.78
N ALA A 212 10.49 -1.09 -5.92
CA ALA A 212 11.94 -0.97 -6.09
C ALA A 212 12.72 -1.09 -4.76
N GLY A 213 12.05 -1.37 -3.65
CA GLY A 213 12.65 -1.43 -2.31
C GLY A 213 13.16 -0.04 -1.88
N ARG A 214 12.38 1.02 -2.14
CA ARG A 214 12.73 2.40 -1.82
C ARG A 214 11.70 3.01 -0.87
N GLN A 215 12.20 3.78 0.08
CA GLN A 215 11.39 4.65 0.93
C GLN A 215 11.53 6.09 0.46
N VAL A 216 10.52 6.91 0.78
CA VAL A 216 10.47 8.31 0.37
C VAL A 216 10.14 9.17 1.58
N ALA A 217 10.80 10.32 1.69
CA ALA A 217 10.44 11.39 2.62
C ALA A 217 10.41 12.74 1.89
N PHE A 218 9.87 13.74 2.56
CA PHE A 218 10.03 15.13 2.19
C PHE A 218 11.09 15.76 3.11
N GLU A 219 11.84 16.72 2.59
CA GLU A 219 12.78 17.49 3.40
C GLU A 219 13.15 18.81 2.69
N ARG A 220 12.98 19.95 3.37
CA ARG A 220 13.53 21.26 2.92
C ARG A 220 13.22 21.62 1.45
N GLY A 221 12.02 21.30 0.98
CA GLY A 221 11.64 21.56 -0.42
C GLY A 221 12.13 20.51 -1.41
N GLU A 222 12.54 19.33 -0.94
CA GLU A 222 12.95 18.20 -1.77
C GLU A 222 12.15 16.95 -1.43
N VAL A 223 11.98 16.08 -2.42
CA VAL A 223 11.58 14.69 -2.18
C VAL A 223 12.84 13.81 -2.15
N VAL A 224 13.00 13.05 -1.08
CA VAL A 224 14.19 12.24 -0.80
C VAL A 224 13.86 10.78 -1.01
N VAL A 225 14.62 10.10 -1.87
CA VAL A 225 14.52 8.64 -2.07
C VAL A 225 15.66 7.95 -1.34
N PHE A 226 15.34 7.01 -0.45
CA PHE A 226 16.34 6.27 0.30
C PHE A 226 16.69 4.97 -0.38
N THR A 227 17.98 4.67 -0.43
CA THR A 227 18.53 3.46 -1.04
C THR A 227 19.02 2.44 -0.03
N ARG A 228 18.97 2.68 1.29
CA ARG A 228 19.15 1.66 2.36
C ARG A 228 18.45 2.07 3.64
#